data_AF-A0A372FF94-F1
#
_entry.id   AF-A0A372FF94-F1
#
_cell.length_a   1.000
_cell.length_b   1.000
_cell.length_c   1.000
_cell.angle_alpha   90.00
_cell.angle_beta   90.00
_cell.angle_gamma   90.00
#
_symmetry.space_group_name_H-M   'P 1'
#
loop_
_entity.id
_entity.type
_entity.pdbx_description
1 polymer ?
#
loop_
_entity_poly.entity_id
_entity_poly.type
_entity_poly.pdbx_seq_one_letter_code
_entity_poly.pdbx_strand_id
1 'polypeptide(L)'
;MKWAYSIEQKMKAAMALTVIFVFLFIKNVSDKRHFNELGDSFSAVYEDRLLAESYIYEMSNHLSRKKLLVDDCNTKEDLNQIKDKIKVHNNAIQSLIGSYEKTKLTPTEEVLFKDFKRKIDSGLALEQKHIYESDFSNAQSAKQILDEAFYGVLNTLNHLSNIQITEGAKLNKTSQKIVLGSTSDNQFELTLLIVLGTVILTLIFTSNSTMPKIPRDPSLN
;
A
#
# COMPACT_ATOMS: atom_id res chain seq x y z
N MET A 1 30.01 -18.76 55.57
CA MET A 1 29.80 -17.49 54.84
C MET A 1 30.02 -17.55 53.32
N LYS A 2 30.68 -18.59 52.74
CA LYS A 2 30.88 -18.70 51.28
C LYS A 2 29.60 -18.93 50.44
N TRP A 3 28.51 -19.39 51.06
CA TRP A 3 27.24 -19.69 50.36
C TRP A 3 26.43 -18.44 49.99
N ALA A 4 26.42 -17.41 50.84
CA ALA A 4 25.71 -16.15 50.58
C ALA A 4 26.30 -15.37 49.38
N TYR A 5 27.64 -15.36 49.27
CA TYR A 5 28.33 -14.76 48.12
C TYR A 5 28.02 -15.47 46.79
N SER A 6 27.88 -16.80 46.81
CA SER A 6 27.46 -17.58 45.63
C SER A 6 26.02 -17.25 45.22
N ILE A 7 25.13 -17.05 46.19
CA ILE A 7 23.73 -16.67 45.95
C ILE A 7 23.60 -15.25 45.43
N GLU A 8 24.35 -14.28 45.95
CA GLU A 8 24.36 -12.91 45.40
C GLU A 8 24.85 -12.87 43.95
N GLN A 9 25.89 -13.63 43.61
CA GLN A 9 26.37 -13.69 42.22
C GLN A 9 25.39 -14.37 41.27
N LYS A 10 24.73 -15.46 41.71
CA LYS A 10 23.67 -16.12 40.94
C LYS A 10 22.46 -15.21 40.73
N MET A 11 22.08 -14.42 41.74
CA MET A 11 20.97 -13.47 41.65
C MET A 11 21.29 -12.31 40.69
N LYS A 12 22.50 -11.76 40.74
CA LYS A 12 22.96 -10.73 39.80
C LYS A 12 22.95 -11.24 38.36
N ALA A 13 23.40 -12.47 38.14
CA ALA A 13 23.36 -13.12 36.83
C ALA A 13 21.92 -13.35 36.34
N ALA A 14 21.03 -13.85 37.19
CA ALA A 14 19.61 -14.04 36.86
C ALA A 14 18.92 -12.72 36.51
N MET A 15 19.23 -11.64 37.24
CA MET A 15 18.71 -10.30 36.97
C MET A 15 19.20 -9.77 35.62
N ALA A 16 20.50 -9.90 35.32
CA ALA A 16 21.06 -9.50 34.02
C ALA A 16 20.42 -10.27 32.85
N LEU A 17 20.26 -11.60 33.00
CA LEU A 17 19.59 -12.44 32.01
C LEU A 17 18.13 -12.03 31.80
N THR A 18 17.41 -11.73 32.90
CA THR A 18 16.01 -11.29 32.84
C THR A 18 15.87 -9.98 32.07
N VAL A 19 16.76 -9.01 32.33
CA VAL A 19 16.76 -7.73 31.61
C VAL A 19 16.97 -7.95 30.11
N ILE A 20 17.96 -8.76 29.72
CA ILE A 20 18.21 -9.10 28.32
C ILE A 20 16.98 -9.77 27.69
N PHE A 21 16.36 -10.72 28.40
CA PHE A 21 15.15 -11.39 27.92
C PHE A 21 13.98 -10.43 27.69
N VAL A 22 13.75 -9.49 28.62
CA VAL A 22 12.71 -8.46 28.46
C VAL A 22 12.98 -7.58 27.24
N PHE A 23 14.24 -7.21 26.99
CA PHE A 23 14.61 -6.47 25.78
C PHE A 23 14.33 -7.27 24.49
N LEU A 24 14.69 -8.56 24.45
CA LEU A 24 14.36 -9.43 23.31
C LEU A 24 12.85 -9.55 23.11
N PHE A 25 12.08 -9.67 24.20
CA PHE A 25 10.62 -9.75 24.13
C PHE A 25 10.00 -8.46 23.56
N ILE A 26 10.43 -7.29 24.04
CA ILE A 26 9.97 -6.00 23.53
C ILE A 26 10.31 -5.86 22.04
N LYS A 27 11.54 -6.26 21.64
CA LYS A 27 11.97 -6.24 20.24
C LYS A 27 11.11 -7.15 19.37
N ASN A 28 10.84 -8.38 19.81
CA ASN A 28 9.98 -9.32 19.09
C ASN A 28 8.58 -8.74 18.84
N VAL A 29 8.00 -8.08 19.85
CA VAL A 29 6.72 -7.39 19.71
C VAL A 29 6.82 -6.22 18.73
N SER A 30 7.92 -5.46 18.73
CA SER A 30 8.16 -4.34 17.80
C SER A 30 8.30 -4.81 16.35
N ASP A 31 9.10 -5.85 16.10
CA ASP A 31 9.25 -6.44 14.76
C ASP A 31 7.92 -6.89 14.17
N LYS A 32 7.09 -7.54 15.00
CA LYS A 32 5.76 -7.98 14.57
C LYS A 32 4.88 -6.81 14.15
N ARG A 33 4.97 -5.66 14.83
CA ARG A 33 4.26 -4.43 14.45
C ARG A 33 4.77 -3.89 13.12
N HIS A 34 6.09 -3.77 12.96
CA HIS A 34 6.68 -3.32 11.70
C HIS A 34 6.31 -4.23 10.51
N PHE A 35 6.27 -5.54 10.71
CA PHE A 35 5.83 -6.48 9.67
C PHE A 35 4.37 -6.28 9.27
N ASN A 36 3.48 -6.06 10.26
CA ASN A 36 2.07 -5.78 9.98
C ASN A 36 1.88 -4.43 9.27
N GLU A 37 2.55 -3.37 9.73
CA GLU A 37 2.51 -2.05 9.08
C GLU A 37 3.02 -2.10 7.64
N LEU A 38 4.04 -2.92 7.37
CA LEU A 38 4.54 -3.16 6.03
C LEU A 38 3.51 -3.89 5.16
N GLY A 39 2.83 -4.91 5.72
CA GLY A 39 1.73 -5.62 5.07
C GLY A 39 0.57 -4.70 4.72
N ASP A 40 0.14 -3.85 5.65
CA ASP A 40 -0.93 -2.86 5.43
C ASP A 40 -0.54 -1.85 4.34
N SER A 41 0.72 -1.40 4.32
CA SER A 41 1.23 -0.50 3.28
C SER A 41 1.20 -1.16 1.89
N PHE A 42 1.59 -2.44 1.79
CA PHE A 42 1.48 -3.19 0.53
C PHE A 42 0.03 -3.39 0.07
N SER A 43 -0.88 -3.71 1.00
CA SER A 43 -2.31 -3.80 0.69
C SER A 43 -2.84 -2.47 0.16
N ALA A 44 -2.51 -1.36 0.81
CA ALA A 44 -2.92 -0.02 0.37
C ALA A 44 -2.32 0.36 -1.01
N VAL A 45 -1.06 0.01 -1.30
CA VAL A 45 -0.48 0.23 -2.64
C VAL A 45 -1.24 -0.54 -3.71
N TYR A 46 -1.63 -1.79 -3.44
CA TYR A 46 -2.36 -2.61 -4.39
C TYR A 46 -3.83 -2.19 -4.52
N GLU A 47 -4.58 -2.26 -3.43
CA GLU A 47 -6.03 -2.10 -3.40
C GLU A 47 -6.46 -0.64 -3.65
N ASP A 48 -5.77 0.33 -3.06
CA ASP A 48 -6.19 1.72 -3.09
C ASP A 48 -5.49 2.56 -4.16
N ARG A 49 -4.29 2.17 -4.61
CA ARG A 49 -3.52 2.98 -5.58
C ARG A 49 -3.40 2.33 -6.94
N LEU A 50 -3.02 1.04 -7.01
CA LEU A 50 -2.86 0.37 -8.29
C LEU A 50 -4.20 0.05 -8.95
N LEU A 51 -5.18 -0.49 -8.21
CA LEU A 51 -6.51 -0.73 -8.75
C LEU A 51 -7.21 0.59 -9.12
N ALA A 52 -7.11 1.61 -8.27
CA ALA A 52 -7.64 2.95 -8.55
C ALA A 52 -7.07 3.52 -9.85
N GLU A 53 -5.75 3.43 -10.04
CA GLU A 53 -5.09 3.86 -11.28
C GLU A 53 -5.54 3.04 -12.49
N SER A 54 -5.72 1.72 -12.33
CA SER A 54 -6.24 0.85 -13.39
C SER A 54 -7.64 1.31 -13.85
N TYR A 55 -8.52 1.67 -12.91
CA TYR A 55 -9.85 2.19 -13.27
C TYR A 55 -9.76 3.54 -13.97
N ILE A 56 -8.88 4.45 -13.52
CA ILE A 56 -8.65 5.74 -14.20
C ILE A 56 -8.15 5.53 -15.63
N TYR A 57 -7.23 4.61 -15.82
CA TYR A 57 -6.71 4.24 -17.13
C TYR A 57 -7.81 3.68 -18.04
N GLU A 58 -8.62 2.74 -17.55
CA GLU A 58 -9.71 2.15 -18.34
C GLU A 58 -10.79 3.17 -18.70
N MET A 59 -11.15 4.07 -17.76
CA MET A 59 -12.07 5.18 -18.05
C MET A 59 -11.51 6.11 -19.14
N SER A 60 -10.20 6.43 -19.06
CA SER A 60 -9.52 7.25 -20.06
C SER A 60 -9.55 6.58 -21.43
N ASN A 61 -9.27 5.27 -21.51
CA ASN A 61 -9.34 4.49 -22.75
C ASN A 61 -10.76 4.49 -23.34
N HIS A 62 -11.80 4.31 -22.52
CA HIS A 62 -13.18 4.38 -23.00
C HIS A 62 -13.56 5.77 -23.53
N LEU A 63 -13.14 6.84 -22.86
CA LEU A 63 -13.35 8.22 -23.33
C LEU A 63 -12.61 8.49 -24.62
N SER A 64 -11.35 8.09 -24.75
CA SER A 64 -10.58 8.23 -25.98
C SER A 64 -11.20 7.46 -27.14
N ARG A 65 -11.75 6.25 -26.90
CA ARG A 65 -12.47 5.49 -27.93
C ARG A 65 -13.77 6.18 -28.35
N LYS A 66 -14.54 6.73 -27.40
CA LYS A 66 -15.72 7.56 -27.73
C LYS A 66 -15.34 8.76 -28.58
N LYS A 67 -14.27 9.44 -28.22
CA LYS A 67 -13.75 10.57 -29.00
C LYS A 67 -13.43 10.15 -30.44
N LEU A 68 -12.69 9.05 -30.63
CA LEU A 68 -12.37 8.52 -31.97
C LEU A 68 -13.65 8.19 -32.78
N LEU A 69 -14.66 7.57 -32.16
CA LEU A 69 -15.93 7.28 -32.83
C LEU A 69 -16.66 8.56 -33.29
N VAL A 70 -16.62 9.63 -32.49
CA VAL A 70 -17.18 10.93 -32.87
C VAL A 70 -16.31 11.60 -33.93
N ASP A 71 -14.99 11.46 -33.84
CA ASP A 71 -14.03 12.03 -34.77
C ASP A 71 -14.18 11.46 -36.19
N ASP A 72 -14.41 10.15 -36.29
CA ASP A 72 -14.54 9.41 -37.55
C ASP A 72 -15.95 9.49 -38.17
N CYS A 73 -16.92 10.08 -37.47
CA CYS A 73 -18.30 10.19 -37.91
C CYS A 73 -18.49 11.30 -38.95
N ASN A 74 -18.59 10.93 -40.23
CA ASN A 74 -18.68 11.88 -41.35
C ASN A 74 -20.02 11.87 -42.08
N THR A 75 -20.88 10.89 -41.80
CA THR A 75 -22.20 10.76 -42.44
C THR A 75 -23.31 10.47 -41.42
N LYS A 76 -24.57 10.65 -41.82
CA LYS A 76 -25.74 10.27 -41.01
C LYS A 76 -25.81 8.76 -40.77
N GLU A 77 -25.29 7.96 -41.69
CA GLU A 77 -25.22 6.50 -41.52
C GLU A 77 -24.18 6.11 -40.46
N ASP A 78 -22.99 6.72 -40.48
CA ASP A 78 -21.97 6.55 -39.44
C ASP A 78 -22.53 6.92 -38.07
N LEU A 79 -23.27 8.04 -37.98
CA LEU A 79 -23.88 8.52 -36.74
C LEU A 79 -24.81 7.46 -36.13
N ASN A 80 -25.60 6.77 -36.96
CA ASN A 80 -26.47 5.70 -36.49
C ASN A 80 -25.68 4.47 -36.02
N GLN A 81 -24.56 4.15 -36.68
CA GLN A 81 -23.70 3.02 -36.30
C GLN A 81 -22.91 3.24 -35.01
N ILE A 82 -22.57 4.48 -34.65
CA ILE A 82 -21.80 4.77 -33.43
C ILE A 82 -22.65 4.84 -32.16
N LYS A 83 -23.97 5.07 -32.26
CA LYS A 83 -24.88 5.22 -31.10
C LYS A 83 -24.75 4.06 -30.11
N ASP A 84 -24.85 2.83 -30.59
CA ASP A 84 -24.74 1.64 -29.74
C ASP A 84 -23.33 1.48 -29.16
N LYS A 85 -22.29 1.80 -29.93
CA LYS A 85 -20.90 1.74 -29.47
C LYS A 85 -20.63 2.75 -28.35
N ILE A 86 -21.14 3.98 -28.50
CA ILE A 86 -21.03 5.02 -27.46
C ILE A 86 -21.77 4.60 -26.20
N LYS A 87 -22.97 4.02 -26.32
CA LYS A 87 -23.73 3.50 -25.19
C LYS A 87 -22.96 2.40 -24.43
N VAL A 88 -22.29 1.49 -25.14
CA VAL A 88 -21.42 0.47 -24.52
C VAL A 88 -20.30 1.11 -23.71
N HIS A 89 -19.62 2.13 -24.24
CA HIS A 89 -18.58 2.84 -23.52
C HIS A 89 -19.12 3.62 -22.31
N ASN A 90 -20.31 4.22 -22.41
CA ASN A 90 -20.96 4.89 -21.28
C ASN A 90 -21.25 3.93 -20.12
N ASN A 91 -21.78 2.76 -20.43
CA ASN A 91 -22.04 1.73 -19.42
C ASN A 91 -20.75 1.25 -18.75
N ALA A 92 -19.68 1.06 -19.53
CA ALA A 92 -18.38 0.67 -19.00
C ALA A 92 -17.81 1.75 -18.06
N ILE A 93 -17.85 3.02 -18.46
CA ILE A 93 -17.43 4.15 -17.63
C ILE A 93 -18.25 4.20 -16.33
N GLN A 94 -19.56 4.03 -16.40
CA GLN A 94 -20.43 4.02 -15.21
C GLN A 94 -20.09 2.88 -14.24
N SER A 95 -19.78 1.69 -14.78
CA SER A 95 -19.32 0.56 -13.96
C SER A 95 -17.99 0.86 -13.29
N LEU A 96 -17.04 1.46 -14.02
CA LEU A 96 -15.73 1.82 -13.50
C LEU A 96 -15.81 2.92 -12.44
N ILE A 97 -16.71 3.89 -12.59
CA ILE A 97 -17.05 4.88 -11.56
C ILE A 97 -17.45 4.17 -10.27
N GLY A 98 -18.36 3.19 -10.35
CA GLY A 98 -18.82 2.44 -9.18
C GLY A 98 -17.74 1.56 -8.54
N SER A 99 -16.75 1.09 -9.30
CA SER A 99 -15.58 0.39 -8.76
C SER A 99 -14.58 1.35 -8.10
N TYR A 100 -14.34 2.51 -8.71
CA TYR A 100 -13.47 3.55 -8.18
C TYR A 100 -14.01 4.14 -6.87
N GLU A 101 -15.33 4.27 -6.72
CA GLU A 101 -15.98 4.73 -5.48
C GLU A 101 -15.72 3.84 -4.26
N LYS A 102 -15.36 2.58 -4.48
CA LYS A 102 -15.11 1.63 -3.39
C LYS A 102 -13.66 1.69 -2.89
N THR A 103 -12.77 2.39 -3.58
CA THR A 103 -11.39 2.57 -3.14
C THR A 103 -11.32 3.65 -2.07
N LYS A 104 -10.20 3.70 -1.34
CA LYS A 104 -9.99 4.72 -0.32
C LYS A 104 -9.54 6.06 -0.94
N LEU A 105 -10.50 6.96 -1.12
CA LEU A 105 -10.25 8.31 -1.61
C LEU A 105 -9.59 9.20 -0.55
N THR A 106 -8.61 9.98 -0.98
CA THR A 106 -8.12 11.13 -0.22
C THR A 106 -9.11 12.32 -0.33
N PRO A 107 -9.06 13.30 0.59
CA PRO A 107 -9.94 14.47 0.51
C PRO A 107 -9.82 15.25 -0.82
N THR A 108 -8.62 15.33 -1.39
CA THR A 108 -8.39 15.99 -2.67
C THR A 108 -8.96 15.19 -3.84
N GLU A 109 -8.81 13.85 -3.79
CA GLU A 109 -9.40 12.96 -4.80
C GLU A 109 -10.92 13.02 -4.79
N GLU A 110 -11.54 13.07 -3.60
CA GLU A 110 -13.00 13.13 -3.48
C GLU A 110 -13.57 14.37 -4.18
N VAL A 111 -12.92 15.52 -4.02
CA VAL A 111 -13.30 16.77 -4.70
C VAL A 111 -13.17 16.64 -6.21
N LEU A 112 -12.04 16.14 -6.72
CA LEU A 112 -11.81 15.98 -8.15
C LEU A 112 -12.71 14.91 -8.77
N PHE A 113 -12.99 13.83 -8.03
CA PHE A 113 -13.84 12.75 -8.49
C PHE A 113 -15.31 13.19 -8.55
N LYS A 114 -15.76 14.05 -7.63
CA LYS A 114 -17.07 14.71 -7.74
C LYS A 114 -17.15 15.61 -8.97
N ASP A 115 -16.10 16.36 -9.27
CA ASP A 115 -16.03 17.15 -10.50
C ASP A 115 -16.07 16.27 -11.76
N PHE A 116 -15.32 15.16 -11.75
CA PHE A 116 -15.32 14.16 -12.82
C PHE A 116 -16.73 13.63 -13.09
N LYS A 117 -17.46 13.17 -12.06
CA LYS A 117 -18.84 12.66 -12.21
C LYS A 117 -19.77 13.71 -12.82
N ARG A 118 -19.70 14.96 -12.33
CA ARG A 118 -20.49 16.07 -12.90
C ARG A 118 -20.18 16.30 -14.38
N LYS A 119 -18.91 16.21 -14.78
CA LYS A 119 -18.49 16.36 -16.18
C LYS A 119 -18.96 15.18 -17.05
N ILE A 120 -18.96 13.96 -16.50
CA ILE A 120 -19.56 12.79 -17.15
C ILE A 120 -21.06 13.03 -17.39
N ASP A 121 -21.82 13.45 -16.37
CA ASP A 121 -23.26 13.72 -16.50
C ASP A 121 -23.53 14.80 -17.56
N SER A 122 -22.73 15.87 -17.56
CA SER A 122 -22.80 16.93 -18.57
C SER A 122 -22.47 16.39 -19.97
N GLY A 123 -21.47 15.52 -20.09
CA GLY A 123 -21.11 14.86 -21.34
C GLY A 123 -22.22 13.95 -21.87
N LEU A 124 -22.89 13.18 -21.00
CA LEU A 124 -24.04 12.36 -21.37
C LEU A 124 -25.20 13.20 -21.91
N ALA A 125 -25.47 14.36 -21.30
CA ALA A 125 -26.49 15.29 -21.79
C ALA A 125 -26.12 15.88 -23.17
N LEU A 126 -24.84 16.19 -23.41
CA LEU A 126 -24.36 16.62 -24.72
C LEU A 126 -24.49 15.51 -25.76
N GLU A 127 -24.14 14.27 -25.42
CA GLU A 127 -24.31 13.11 -26.29
C GLU A 127 -25.79 12.90 -26.64
N GLN A 128 -26.69 13.00 -25.67
CA GLN A 128 -28.14 12.92 -25.90
C GLN A 128 -28.59 13.92 -26.98
N LYS A 129 -28.23 15.19 -26.80
CA LYS A 129 -28.60 16.27 -27.72
C LYS A 129 -27.95 16.14 -29.10
N HIS A 130 -26.66 15.81 -29.16
CA HIS A 130 -25.86 15.94 -30.37
C HIS A 130 -25.68 14.62 -31.15
N ILE A 131 -25.90 13.47 -30.52
CA ILE A 131 -25.74 12.16 -31.14
C ILE A 131 -27.09 11.47 -31.31
N TYR A 132 -27.94 11.46 -30.29
CA TYR A 132 -29.20 10.72 -30.32
C TYR A 132 -30.35 11.52 -30.94
N GLU A 133 -30.44 12.81 -30.65
CA GLU A 133 -31.55 13.69 -31.07
C GLU A 133 -31.22 14.56 -32.30
N SER A 134 -29.94 14.68 -32.70
CA SER A 134 -29.53 15.59 -33.76
C SER A 134 -29.83 15.07 -35.17
N ASP A 135 -30.28 15.98 -36.04
CA ASP A 135 -30.10 15.82 -37.49
C ASP A 135 -28.68 16.25 -37.88
N PHE A 136 -28.07 15.51 -38.81
CA PHE A 136 -26.65 15.63 -39.19
C PHE A 136 -26.26 17.02 -39.76
N SER A 137 -27.21 17.93 -39.98
CA SER A 137 -27.00 19.26 -40.58
C SER A 137 -26.03 20.17 -39.81
N ASN A 138 -25.79 19.92 -38.51
CA ASN A 138 -24.88 20.71 -37.66
C ASN A 138 -23.68 19.89 -37.11
N ALA A 139 -23.31 18.79 -37.78
CA ALA A 139 -22.31 17.82 -37.32
C ALA A 139 -20.97 18.45 -36.88
N GLN A 140 -20.45 19.46 -37.60
CA GLN A 140 -19.17 20.10 -37.25
C GLN A 140 -19.20 20.82 -35.90
N SER A 141 -20.29 21.56 -35.62
CA SER A 141 -20.45 22.26 -34.34
C SER A 141 -20.65 21.29 -33.17
N ALA A 142 -21.39 20.20 -33.40
CA ALA A 142 -21.60 19.13 -32.44
C ALA A 142 -20.29 18.43 -32.07
N LYS A 143 -19.45 18.13 -33.08
CA LYS A 143 -18.13 17.51 -32.89
C LYS A 143 -17.23 18.38 -32.00
N GLN A 144 -17.13 19.68 -32.27
CA GLN A 144 -16.32 20.60 -31.47
C GLN A 144 -16.77 20.66 -30.00
N ILE A 145 -18.09 20.70 -29.75
CA ILE A 145 -18.66 20.72 -28.40
C ILE A 145 -18.33 19.42 -27.64
N LEU A 146 -18.47 18.27 -28.32
CA LEU A 146 -18.15 16.97 -27.72
C LEU A 146 -16.64 16.82 -27.47
N ASP A 147 -15.79 17.30 -28.37
CA ASP A 147 -14.34 17.30 -28.20
C ASP A 147 -13.89 18.08 -26.97
N GLU A 148 -14.45 19.27 -26.76
CA GLU A 148 -14.17 20.07 -25.57
C GLU A 148 -14.60 19.35 -24.29
N ALA A 149 -15.78 18.71 -24.31
CA ALA A 149 -16.26 17.90 -23.20
C ALA A 149 -15.34 16.71 -22.91
N PHE A 150 -14.94 15.95 -23.93
CA PHE A 150 -14.02 14.81 -23.77
C PHE A 150 -12.67 15.25 -23.21
N TYR A 151 -12.10 16.34 -23.72
CA TYR A 151 -10.86 16.90 -23.22
C TYR A 151 -10.99 17.31 -21.74
N GLY A 152 -12.07 17.99 -21.39
CA GLY A 152 -12.34 18.42 -20.01
C GLY A 152 -12.44 17.26 -19.02
N VAL A 153 -13.00 16.12 -19.44
CA VAL A 153 -13.09 14.90 -18.63
C VAL A 153 -11.74 14.18 -18.54
N LEU A 154 -11.05 13.99 -19.68
CA LEU A 154 -9.73 13.35 -19.74
C LEU A 154 -8.70 14.12 -18.89
N ASN A 155 -8.75 15.44 -18.89
CA ASN A 155 -7.88 16.26 -18.06
C ASN A 155 -8.13 16.05 -16.55
N THR A 156 -9.41 15.91 -16.14
CA THR A 156 -9.71 15.58 -14.73
C THR A 156 -9.19 14.18 -14.37
N LEU A 157 -9.28 13.19 -15.28
CA LEU A 157 -8.70 11.87 -15.05
C LEU A 157 -7.17 11.90 -14.94
N ASN A 158 -6.50 12.72 -15.75
CA ASN A 158 -5.05 12.93 -15.64
C ASN A 158 -4.67 13.52 -14.27
N HIS A 159 -5.46 14.46 -13.74
CA HIS A 159 -5.25 14.98 -12.38
C HIS A 159 -5.43 13.89 -11.31
N LEU A 160 -6.46 13.04 -11.44
CA LEU A 160 -6.68 11.91 -10.53
C LEU A 160 -5.51 10.92 -10.58
N SER A 161 -5.01 10.60 -11.78
CA SER A 161 -3.85 9.70 -11.99
C SER A 161 -2.57 10.25 -11.33
N ASN A 162 -2.31 11.54 -11.47
CA ASN A 162 -1.17 12.18 -10.79
C ASN A 162 -1.25 12.08 -9.26
N ILE A 163 -2.46 12.10 -8.68
CA ILE A 163 -2.61 11.85 -7.25
C ILE A 163 -2.27 10.39 -6.93
N GLN A 164 -2.73 9.41 -7.71
CA GLN A 164 -2.39 8.00 -7.49
C GLN A 164 -0.87 7.76 -7.48
N ILE A 165 -0.15 8.34 -8.44
CA ILE A 165 1.32 8.26 -8.52
C ILE A 165 1.95 8.89 -7.27
N THR A 166 1.45 10.05 -6.85
CA THR A 166 1.98 10.78 -5.69
C THR A 166 1.73 10.03 -4.38
N GLU A 167 0.52 9.52 -4.16
CA GLU A 167 0.15 8.74 -2.97
C GLU A 167 0.85 7.37 -2.96
N GLY A 168 0.97 6.71 -4.11
CA GLY A 168 1.75 5.48 -4.24
C GLY A 168 3.22 5.70 -3.89
N ALA A 169 3.82 6.81 -4.32
CA ALA A 169 5.18 7.17 -3.95
C ALA A 169 5.34 7.46 -2.45
N LYS A 170 4.32 8.06 -1.81
CA LYS A 170 4.31 8.26 -0.35
C LYS A 170 4.26 6.94 0.40
N LEU A 171 3.38 6.01 0.01
CA LEU A 171 3.29 4.68 0.62
C LEU A 171 4.60 3.91 0.47
N ASN A 172 5.21 3.93 -0.72
CA ASN A 172 6.50 3.28 -0.95
C ASN A 172 7.62 3.86 -0.06
N LYS A 173 7.69 5.20 0.08
CA LYS A 173 8.64 5.84 1.00
C LYS A 173 8.39 5.45 2.46
N THR A 174 7.13 5.32 2.88
CA THR A 174 6.78 4.84 4.22
C THR A 174 7.24 3.40 4.43
N SER A 175 6.98 2.51 3.47
CA SER A 175 7.46 1.12 3.51
C SER A 175 8.99 1.04 3.63
N GLN A 176 9.73 1.86 2.87
CA GLN A 176 11.19 1.92 2.98
C GLN A 176 11.67 2.36 4.37
N LYS A 177 10.99 3.33 4.99
CA LYS A 177 11.32 3.77 6.36
C LYS A 177 11.09 2.66 7.39
N ILE A 178 9.99 1.90 7.26
CA ILE A 178 9.69 0.75 8.14
C ILE A 178 10.80 -0.31 8.01
N VAL A 179 11.20 -0.63 6.77
CA VAL A 179 12.29 -1.59 6.52
C VAL A 179 13.62 -1.10 7.10
N LEU A 180 13.99 0.16 6.86
CA LEU A 180 15.25 0.72 7.38
C LEU A 180 15.28 0.73 8.91
N GLY A 181 14.17 1.09 9.57
CA GLY A 181 14.03 0.99 11.03
C GLY A 181 14.24 -0.45 11.51
N SER A 182 13.53 -1.41 10.90
CA SER A 182 13.66 -2.83 11.23
C SER A 182 15.09 -3.36 11.04
N THR A 183 15.81 -2.93 10.01
CA THR A 183 17.21 -3.37 9.80
C THR A 183 18.17 -2.86 10.87
N SER A 184 17.99 -1.62 11.35
CA SER A 184 18.79 -1.05 12.44
C SER A 184 18.53 -1.78 13.76
N ASP A 185 17.27 -2.07 14.06
CA ASP A 185 16.86 -2.80 15.27
C ASP A 185 17.36 -4.25 15.26
N ASN A 186 17.47 -4.87 14.08
CA ASN A 186 17.98 -6.23 13.95
C ASN A 186 19.47 -6.36 14.29
N GLN A 187 20.29 -5.35 13.97
CA GLN A 187 21.71 -5.34 14.35
C GLN A 187 21.90 -5.23 15.87
N PHE A 188 21.04 -4.45 16.54
CA PHE A 188 21.03 -4.35 17.99
C PHE A 188 20.66 -5.69 18.64
N GLU A 189 19.64 -6.39 18.12
CA GLU A 189 19.26 -7.70 18.65
C GLU A 189 20.39 -8.73 18.51
N LEU A 190 21.05 -8.82 17.34
CA LEU A 190 22.17 -9.72 17.14
C LEU A 190 23.28 -9.48 18.18
N THR A 191 23.58 -8.21 18.44
CA THR A 191 24.55 -7.81 19.47
C THR A 191 24.12 -8.28 20.86
N LEU A 192 22.84 -8.09 21.20
CA LEU A 192 22.27 -8.53 22.48
C LEU A 192 22.33 -10.05 22.65
N LEU A 193 22.07 -10.80 21.58
CA LEU A 193 22.16 -12.27 21.52
C LEU A 193 23.60 -12.77 21.72
N ILE A 194 24.59 -12.11 21.12
CA ILE A 194 26.01 -12.45 21.30
C ILE A 194 26.43 -12.21 22.77
N VAL A 195 26.03 -11.07 23.34
CA VAL A 195 26.28 -10.75 24.76
C VAL A 195 25.63 -11.80 25.66
N LEU A 196 24.36 -12.15 25.39
CA LEU A 196 23.63 -13.18 26.12
C LEU A 196 24.35 -14.54 26.08
N GLY A 197 24.75 -14.98 24.89
CA GLY A 197 25.48 -16.23 24.71
C GLY A 197 26.81 -16.25 25.46
N THR A 198 27.52 -15.12 25.46
CA THR A 198 28.78 -14.96 26.20
C THR A 198 28.57 -15.03 27.72
N VAL A 199 27.51 -14.38 28.24
CA VAL A 199 27.14 -14.45 29.66
C VAL A 199 26.77 -15.89 30.06
N ILE A 200 26.00 -16.60 29.23
CA ILE A 200 25.63 -18.00 29.49
C ILE A 200 26.88 -18.89 29.50
N LEU A 201 27.77 -18.78 28.51
CA LEU A 201 29.00 -19.57 28.45
C LEU A 201 29.89 -19.32 29.67
N THR A 202 30.11 -18.05 30.05
CA THR A 202 30.92 -17.70 31.23
C THR A 202 30.31 -18.28 32.51
N LEU A 203 28.99 -18.26 32.68
CA LEU A 203 28.31 -18.88 33.83
C LEU A 203 28.51 -20.40 33.86
N ILE A 204 28.42 -21.07 32.72
CA ILE A 204 28.63 -22.53 32.62
C ILE A 204 30.08 -22.87 32.99
N PHE A 205 31.07 -22.15 32.44
CA PHE A 205 32.49 -22.43 32.70
C PHE A 205 32.96 -22.03 34.11
N THR A 206 32.39 -20.98 34.71
CA THR A 206 32.69 -20.61 36.11
C THR A 206 31.93 -21.46 37.13
N SER A 207 30.85 -22.12 36.72
CA SER A 207 30.18 -23.16 37.49
C SER A 207 30.99 -24.47 37.49
N ASN A 208 32.25 -24.41 37.92
CA ASN A 208 33.04 -25.59 38.24
C ASN A 208 32.40 -26.32 39.42
N SER A 209 31.75 -27.44 39.09
CA SER A 209 31.57 -28.67 39.85
C SER A 209 32.24 -28.68 41.23
N THR A 210 31.43 -28.51 42.28
CA THR A 210 31.72 -29.14 43.58
C THR A 210 31.49 -30.64 43.45
N MET A 211 32.35 -31.35 42.70
CA MET A 211 32.44 -32.81 42.92
C MET A 211 32.93 -32.96 44.36
N PRO A 212 32.18 -33.66 45.25
CA PRO A 212 32.67 -33.95 46.57
C PRO A 212 33.98 -34.74 46.38
N LYS A 213 35.07 -34.24 46.96
CA LYS A 213 36.31 -35.01 47.06
C LYS A 213 35.94 -36.31 47.76
N ILE A 214 35.98 -37.43 47.04
CA ILE A 214 35.90 -38.76 47.63
C ILE A 214 37.02 -38.79 48.69
N PRO A 215 36.70 -38.98 49.98
CA PRO A 215 37.74 -39.02 51.01
C PRO A 215 38.66 -40.20 50.69
N ARG A 216 39.95 -39.91 50.47
CA ARG A 216 40.99 -40.93 50.50
C ARG A 216 41.17 -41.35 51.94
N ASP A 217 40.87 -42.61 52.21
CA ASP A 217 41.14 -43.27 53.47
C ASP A 217 42.66 -43.21 53.77
N PRO A 218 43.09 -42.66 54.92
CA PRO A 218 44.49 -42.64 55.33
C PRO A 218 45.03 -44.02 55.74
N SER A 219 44.22 -45.08 55.75
CA SER A 219 44.60 -46.40 56.29
C SER A 219 45.24 -47.38 55.28
N LEU A 220 45.51 -46.96 54.05
CA LEU A 220 46.24 -47.78 53.08
C LEU A 220 47.66 -47.24 52.89
N ASN A 221 48.59 -47.78 53.70
CA ASN A 221 50.02 -47.89 53.38
C ASN A 221 50.23 -48.80 52.16
#